data_AF-A0A1F1XI13-F1
#
_entry.id   AF-A0A1F1XI13-F1
#
_cell.length_a   1.000
_cell.length_b   1.000
_cell.length_c   1.000
_cell.angle_alpha   90.00
_cell.angle_beta   90.00
_cell.angle_gamma   90.00
#
_symmetry.space_group_name_H-M   'P 1'
#
loop_
_entity.id
_entity.type
_entity.pdbx_description
1 polymer ?
#
loop_
_entity_poly.entity_id
_entity_poly.type
_entity_poly.pdbx_seq_one_letter_code
_entity_poly.pdbx_strand_id
1 'polypeptide(L)'
;MAYSVSAGSVVLKTAAGLALEYAVEAQTVNTIPAPATGSRQDRVVMDRDGLVYVTQGAAPAGGITLGLFTVPAGITSTRSAQQSVDRNFAVPAGASIGMLHRFHDPANGIKGNVSPLTLGTGRFSVPSDSWVRFDLTHCLSAIQSSNSDQPSAAIRWRVYIDDALELAFTTRVTRAAPQTNFMSFTVQMSEGVHKVHYIQDQIEGVSGPGWMHHKGTNQGYPGNRFEVWHVGVAQ
;
A
#
# COMPACT_ATOMS: atom_id res chain seq x y z
N MET A 1 -26.82 -2.69 -32.03
CA MET A 1 -25.83 -1.98 -31.19
C MET A 1 -25.01 -3.03 -30.46
N ALA A 2 -23.71 -2.84 -30.25
CA ALA A 2 -22.86 -3.86 -29.62
C ALA A 2 -21.65 -3.25 -28.89
N TYR A 3 -21.18 -3.91 -27.83
CA TYR A 3 -19.96 -3.57 -27.12
C TYR A 3 -18.80 -4.45 -27.58
N SER A 4 -17.61 -3.88 -27.69
CA SER A 4 -16.39 -4.65 -27.89
C SER A 4 -15.77 -4.95 -26.54
N VAL A 5 -15.54 -6.24 -26.28
CA VAL A 5 -14.82 -6.75 -25.12
C VAL A 5 -13.43 -7.14 -25.59
N SER A 6 -12.40 -6.58 -24.94
CA SER A 6 -11.00 -6.93 -25.17
C SER A 6 -10.64 -8.22 -24.43
N ALA A 7 -9.72 -9.00 -25.00
CA ALA A 7 -9.17 -10.16 -24.30
C ALA A 7 -8.45 -9.74 -23.01
N GLY A 8 -8.50 -10.58 -21.99
CA GLY A 8 -7.86 -10.37 -20.69
C GLY A 8 -8.24 -11.43 -19.68
N SER A 9 -8.08 -11.13 -18.40
CA SER A 9 -8.58 -11.97 -17.32
C SER A 9 -9.35 -11.15 -16.29
N VAL A 10 -10.23 -11.82 -15.55
CA VAL A 10 -11.03 -11.24 -14.47
C VAL A 10 -11.07 -12.19 -13.29
N VAL A 11 -11.22 -11.63 -12.09
CA VAL A 11 -11.19 -12.39 -10.85
C VAL A 11 -12.58 -12.40 -10.21
N LEU A 12 -13.16 -13.59 -10.04
CA LEU A 12 -14.41 -13.80 -9.29
C LEU A 12 -14.07 -14.14 -7.85
N LYS A 13 -14.54 -13.35 -6.89
CA LYS A 13 -14.51 -13.73 -5.47
C LYS A 13 -15.59 -14.78 -5.22
N THR A 14 -15.20 -15.99 -4.80
CA THR A 14 -16.13 -17.10 -4.53
C THR A 14 -16.44 -17.26 -3.05
N ALA A 15 -15.48 -16.94 -2.18
CA ALA A 15 -15.65 -16.88 -0.73
C ALA A 15 -14.61 -15.92 -0.12
N ALA A 16 -14.62 -15.78 1.22
CA ALA A 16 -13.54 -15.09 1.92
C ALA A 16 -12.20 -15.80 1.59
N GLY A 17 -11.27 -15.05 0.99
CA GLY A 17 -9.95 -15.55 0.61
C GLY A 17 -9.86 -16.54 -0.54
N LEU A 18 -10.97 -16.81 -1.22
CA LEU A 18 -10.99 -17.66 -2.41
C LEU A 18 -11.44 -16.84 -3.61
N ALA A 19 -10.62 -16.86 -4.65
CA ALA A 19 -10.92 -16.23 -5.91
C ALA A 19 -10.50 -17.14 -7.08
N LEU A 20 -11.27 -17.10 -8.16
CA LEU A 20 -10.98 -17.81 -9.39
C LEU A 20 -10.69 -16.79 -10.48
N GLU A 21 -9.55 -16.95 -11.15
CA GLU A 21 -9.22 -16.19 -12.35
C GLU A 21 -9.86 -16.85 -13.56
N TYR A 22 -10.59 -16.06 -14.34
CA TYR A 22 -11.24 -16.46 -15.57
C TYR A 22 -10.62 -15.71 -16.74
N ALA A 23 -10.29 -16.43 -17.80
CA ALA A 23 -9.92 -15.82 -19.07
C ALA A 23 -11.18 -15.26 -19.75
N VAL A 24 -11.08 -14.03 -20.23
CA VAL A 24 -12.09 -13.37 -21.07
C VAL A 24 -11.53 -13.27 -22.47
N GLU A 25 -12.19 -13.89 -23.43
CA GLU A 25 -11.80 -13.77 -24.83
C GLU A 25 -12.32 -12.48 -25.44
N ALA A 26 -11.58 -11.96 -26.43
CA ALA A 26 -12.02 -10.81 -27.19
C ALA A 26 -13.28 -11.16 -27.99
N GLN A 27 -14.35 -10.40 -27.80
CA GLN A 27 -15.62 -10.69 -28.45
C GLN A 27 -16.48 -9.44 -28.61
N THR A 28 -17.47 -9.52 -29.50
CA THR A 28 -18.49 -8.49 -29.67
C THR A 28 -19.79 -8.95 -29.04
N VAL A 29 -20.34 -8.14 -28.14
CA VAL A 29 -21.53 -8.47 -27.36
C VAL A 29 -22.67 -7.55 -27.77
N ASN A 30 -23.75 -8.13 -28.29
CA ASN A 30 -24.90 -7.35 -28.75
C ASN A 30 -25.70 -6.77 -27.57
N THR A 31 -26.25 -5.58 -27.78
CA THR A 31 -27.23 -4.94 -26.88
C THR A 31 -28.43 -4.45 -27.67
N ILE A 32 -29.54 -4.27 -26.97
CA ILE A 32 -30.78 -3.73 -27.53
C ILE A 32 -30.59 -2.27 -27.99
N PRO A 33 -31.42 -1.77 -28.94
CA PRO A 33 -31.36 -0.36 -29.37
C PRO A 33 -31.51 0.62 -28.21
N ALA A 34 -30.92 1.81 -28.30
CA ALA A 34 -31.03 2.85 -27.28
C ALA A 34 -32.50 3.17 -26.94
N PRO A 35 -32.81 3.56 -25.68
CA PRO A 35 -34.18 3.89 -25.31
C PRO A 35 -34.69 5.10 -26.12
N ALA A 36 -35.99 5.13 -26.42
CA ALA A 36 -36.59 6.24 -27.17
C ALA A 36 -36.60 7.56 -26.37
N THR A 37 -36.63 7.48 -25.04
CA THR A 37 -36.58 8.61 -24.11
C THR A 37 -35.74 8.24 -22.88
N GLY A 38 -35.18 9.23 -22.18
CA GLY A 38 -34.40 9.02 -20.95
C GLY A 38 -33.01 8.40 -21.16
N SER A 39 -32.56 7.62 -20.19
CA SER A 39 -31.29 6.88 -20.24
C SER A 39 -31.45 5.47 -19.68
N ARG A 40 -30.57 4.57 -20.12
CA ARG A 40 -30.49 3.17 -19.70
C ARG A 40 -29.09 2.87 -19.16
N GLN A 41 -28.99 2.01 -18.15
CA GLN A 41 -27.72 1.41 -17.77
C GLN A 41 -27.55 0.06 -18.46
N ASP A 42 -26.54 -0.03 -19.33
CA ASP A 42 -26.07 -1.28 -19.91
C ASP A 42 -24.87 -1.76 -19.09
N ARG A 43 -24.93 -3.01 -18.63
CA ARG A 43 -23.85 -3.66 -17.92
C ARG A 43 -23.37 -4.85 -18.73
N VAL A 44 -22.10 -4.84 -19.14
CA VAL A 44 -21.46 -6.01 -19.77
C VAL A 44 -21.00 -6.91 -18.63
N VAL A 45 -21.50 -8.13 -18.58
CA VAL A 45 -21.24 -9.09 -17.52
C VAL A 45 -20.71 -10.40 -18.08
N MET A 46 -19.87 -11.09 -17.30
CA MET A 46 -19.54 -12.49 -17.50
C MET A 46 -20.20 -13.30 -16.39
N ASP A 47 -20.93 -14.36 -16.71
CA ASP A 47 -21.46 -15.25 -15.69
C ASP A 47 -20.44 -16.28 -15.20
N ARG A 48 -20.87 -17.15 -14.29
CA ARG A 48 -20.04 -18.19 -13.67
C ARG A 48 -19.54 -19.23 -14.67
N ASP A 49 -20.26 -19.42 -15.77
CA ASP A 49 -19.93 -20.38 -16.83
C ASP A 49 -19.03 -19.74 -17.90
N GLY A 50 -18.70 -18.45 -17.75
CA GLY A 50 -17.81 -17.71 -18.66
C GLY A 50 -18.54 -17.05 -19.83
N LEU A 51 -19.88 -17.08 -19.87
CA LEU A 51 -20.64 -16.43 -20.94
C LEU A 51 -20.67 -14.93 -20.72
N VAL A 52 -20.30 -14.18 -21.76
CA VAL A 52 -20.32 -12.71 -21.74
C VAL A 52 -21.56 -12.17 -22.44
N TYR A 53 -22.35 -11.36 -21.74
CA TYR A 53 -23.58 -10.74 -22.27
C TYR A 53 -23.85 -9.36 -21.66
N VAL A 54 -24.84 -8.66 -22.21
CA VAL A 54 -25.30 -7.36 -21.70
C VAL A 54 -26.58 -7.57 -20.89
N THR A 55 -26.61 -7.05 -19.67
CA THR A 55 -27.81 -6.95 -18.83
C THR A 55 -28.17 -5.49 -18.58
N GLN A 56 -29.46 -5.21 -18.36
CA GLN A 56 -29.93 -3.90 -17.94
C GLN A 56 -30.05 -3.85 -16.42
N GLY A 57 -29.30 -2.96 -15.77
CA GLY A 57 -29.34 -2.80 -14.31
C GLY A 57 -28.31 -3.65 -13.54
N ALA A 58 -28.76 -4.37 -12.52
CA ALA A 58 -27.87 -5.09 -11.60
C ALA A 58 -27.21 -6.32 -12.27
N ALA A 59 -25.98 -6.63 -11.85
CA ALA A 59 -25.34 -7.88 -12.26
C ALA A 59 -26.08 -9.07 -11.62
N PRO A 60 -26.26 -10.19 -12.35
CA PRO A 60 -26.75 -11.43 -11.77
C PRO A 60 -25.85 -11.91 -10.64
N ALA A 61 -26.42 -12.67 -9.70
CA ALA A 61 -25.67 -13.21 -8.56
C ALA A 61 -24.49 -14.07 -9.03
N GLY A 62 -23.28 -13.73 -8.58
CA GLY A 62 -22.06 -14.41 -9.01
C GLY A 62 -21.55 -14.01 -10.40
N GLY A 63 -22.15 -13.02 -11.06
CA GLY A 63 -21.65 -12.46 -12.31
C GLY A 63 -20.59 -11.36 -12.09
N ILE A 64 -19.61 -11.29 -12.98
CA ILE A 64 -18.54 -10.29 -12.98
C ILE A 64 -18.94 -9.15 -13.90
N THR A 65 -18.86 -7.91 -13.42
CA THR A 65 -19.09 -6.73 -14.27
C THR A 65 -17.80 -6.39 -15.02
N LEU A 66 -17.81 -6.54 -16.35
CA LEU A 66 -16.70 -6.16 -17.23
C LEU A 66 -16.75 -4.67 -17.60
N GLY A 67 -17.93 -4.08 -17.57
CA GLY A 67 -18.13 -2.66 -17.83
C GLY A 67 -19.55 -2.21 -17.52
N LEU A 68 -19.69 -0.95 -17.13
CA LEU A 68 -20.98 -0.30 -16.90
C LEU A 68 -21.04 0.97 -17.75
N PHE A 69 -22.13 1.12 -18.49
CA PHE A 69 -22.33 2.18 -19.46
C PHE A 69 -23.69 2.83 -19.27
N THR A 70 -23.71 4.16 -19.26
CA THR A 70 -24.94 4.95 -19.36
C THR A 70 -25.21 5.23 -20.84
N VAL A 71 -26.31 4.70 -21.35
CA VAL A 71 -26.79 4.82 -22.73
C VAL A 71 -27.90 5.88 -22.76
N PRO A 72 -27.64 7.11 -23.23
CA PRO A 72 -28.67 8.11 -23.43
C PRO A 72 -29.60 7.77 -24.61
N ALA A 73 -30.79 8.37 -24.62
CA ALA A 73 -31.73 8.23 -25.73
C ALA A 73 -31.15 8.75 -27.06
N GLY A 74 -31.59 8.14 -28.16
CA GLY A 74 -31.29 8.59 -29.52
C GLY A 74 -29.90 8.25 -30.06
N ILE A 75 -29.02 7.60 -29.28
CA ILE A 75 -27.73 7.17 -29.80
C ILE A 75 -27.88 5.92 -30.69
N THR A 76 -27.11 5.88 -31.77
CA THR A 76 -27.07 4.74 -32.71
C THR A 76 -25.82 3.86 -32.51
N SER A 77 -24.86 4.33 -31.70
CA SER A 77 -23.58 3.68 -31.42
C SER A 77 -23.30 3.63 -29.92
N THR A 78 -22.86 2.47 -29.44
CA THR A 78 -22.40 2.24 -28.06
C THR A 78 -21.12 3.01 -27.72
N ARG A 79 -20.35 3.48 -28.72
CA ARG A 79 -19.19 4.37 -28.50
C ARG A 79 -19.59 5.73 -27.91
N SER A 80 -20.84 6.12 -28.08
CA SER A 80 -21.40 7.36 -27.54
C SER A 80 -22.02 7.16 -26.14
N ALA A 81 -21.97 5.94 -25.59
CA ALA A 81 -22.36 5.67 -24.21
C ALA A 81 -21.21 6.04 -23.26
N GLN A 82 -21.56 6.60 -22.10
CA GLN A 82 -20.57 6.99 -21.09
C GLN A 82 -20.24 5.80 -20.20
N GLN A 83 -18.98 5.38 -20.16
CA GLN A 83 -18.53 4.32 -19.25
C GLN A 83 -18.35 4.88 -17.84
N SER A 84 -18.94 4.24 -16.84
CA SER A 84 -18.93 4.68 -15.43
C SER A 84 -18.13 3.79 -14.48
N VAL A 85 -17.60 2.65 -14.96
CA VAL A 85 -16.72 1.75 -14.18
C VAL A 85 -15.33 1.73 -14.81
N ASP A 86 -14.33 2.13 -14.02
CA ASP A 86 -12.93 2.06 -14.39
C ASP A 86 -12.37 0.67 -14.05
N ARG A 87 -11.88 -0.06 -15.06
CA ARG A 87 -11.35 -1.42 -14.93
C ARG A 87 -9.96 -1.46 -14.31
N ASN A 88 -9.29 -0.31 -14.17
CA ASN A 88 -7.87 -0.23 -13.82
C ASN A 88 -7.55 -0.37 -12.33
N PHE A 89 -8.55 -0.55 -11.45
CA PHE A 89 -8.34 -0.51 -9.99
C PHE A 89 -8.75 -1.79 -9.25
N ALA A 90 -9.01 -2.90 -9.94
CA ALA A 90 -9.24 -4.18 -9.28
C ALA A 90 -7.88 -4.79 -8.86
N VAL A 91 -7.43 -4.48 -7.63
CA VAL A 91 -6.29 -5.17 -7.01
C VAL A 91 -6.75 -6.59 -6.64
N PRO A 92 -6.14 -7.66 -7.19
CA PRO A 92 -6.49 -9.02 -6.79
C PRO A 92 -6.38 -9.18 -5.27
N ALA A 93 -7.30 -9.90 -4.64
CA ALA A 93 -7.19 -10.21 -3.22
C ALA A 93 -5.88 -10.98 -2.95
N GLY A 94 -5.00 -10.42 -2.13
CA GLY A 94 -3.65 -10.93 -1.87
C GLY A 94 -2.54 -10.39 -2.77
N ALA A 95 -2.85 -9.57 -3.78
CA ALA A 95 -1.84 -8.85 -4.55
C ALA A 95 -1.42 -7.57 -3.83
N SER A 96 -0.11 -7.37 -3.73
CA SER A 96 0.50 -6.14 -3.23
C SER A 96 0.58 -5.10 -4.35
N ILE A 97 0.19 -3.85 -4.10
CA ILE A 97 0.49 -2.72 -4.99
C ILE A 97 1.91 -2.15 -4.78
N GLY A 98 2.72 -2.80 -3.94
CA GLY A 98 4.12 -2.46 -3.69
C GLY A 98 4.31 -1.43 -2.58
N MET A 99 5.37 -0.65 -2.71
CA MET A 99 5.82 0.31 -1.70
C MET A 99 4.99 1.59 -1.75
N LEU A 100 4.40 1.95 -0.62
CA LEU A 100 3.52 3.10 -0.45
C LEU A 100 4.26 4.35 0.02
N HIS A 101 5.30 4.18 0.84
CA HIS A 101 6.14 5.25 1.35
C HIS A 101 7.56 4.75 1.58
N ARG A 102 8.54 5.63 1.38
CA ARG A 102 9.94 5.33 1.66
C ARG A 102 10.64 6.53 2.28
N PHE A 103 11.50 6.23 3.23
CA PHE A 103 12.49 7.13 3.76
C PHE A 103 13.81 6.40 3.92
N HIS A 104 14.86 6.98 3.36
CA HIS A 104 16.22 6.47 3.47
C HIS A 104 17.08 7.63 3.95
N ASP A 105 17.67 7.54 5.15
CA ASP A 105 18.59 8.56 5.64
C ASP A 105 19.79 8.61 4.67
N PRO A 106 20.09 9.75 4.04
CA PRO A 106 21.20 9.84 3.10
C PRO A 106 22.57 9.87 3.80
N ALA A 107 22.65 10.15 5.10
CA ALA A 107 23.89 10.60 5.72
C ALA A 107 24.45 9.66 6.80
N ASN A 108 25.78 9.65 6.88
CA ASN A 108 26.49 9.38 8.12
C ASN A 108 26.37 10.62 9.00
N GLY A 109 25.95 10.49 10.25
CA GLY A 109 25.78 11.66 11.09
C GLY A 109 25.47 11.35 12.54
N ILE A 110 25.96 12.24 13.42
CA ILE A 110 25.59 12.25 14.83
C ILE A 110 24.16 12.78 14.92
N LYS A 111 23.30 12.03 15.60
CA LYS A 111 22.00 12.51 16.06
C LYS A 111 22.18 12.90 17.53
N GLY A 112 21.99 14.19 17.81
CA GLY A 112 22.22 14.75 19.14
C GLY A 112 21.39 14.07 20.22
N ASN A 113 21.85 14.14 21.47
CA ASN A 113 21.12 13.68 22.67
C ASN A 113 19.87 14.52 23.03
N VAL A 114 19.51 15.48 22.18
CA VAL A 114 18.35 16.34 22.38
C VAL A 114 17.05 15.61 22.05
N SER A 115 15.95 16.15 22.60
CA SER A 115 14.55 15.74 22.46
C SER A 115 14.19 14.91 21.23
N PRO A 116 13.17 14.04 21.32
CA PRO A 116 12.82 13.09 20.27
C PRO A 116 12.94 13.65 18.85
N LEU A 117 13.78 13.01 18.05
CA LEU A 117 14.11 13.45 16.71
C LEU A 117 13.07 12.89 15.73
N THR A 118 12.32 13.77 15.10
CA THR A 118 11.51 13.38 13.94
C THR A 118 12.42 13.07 12.77
N LEU A 119 12.44 11.80 12.36
CA LEU A 119 13.23 11.36 11.22
C LEU A 119 12.52 11.65 9.90
N GLY A 120 11.19 11.57 9.90
CA GLY A 120 10.40 11.91 8.74
C GLY A 120 8.91 11.75 8.93
N THR A 121 8.20 12.24 7.93
CA THR A 121 6.75 12.22 7.81
C THR A 121 6.39 11.79 6.40
N GLY A 122 5.27 11.10 6.24
CA GLY A 122 4.77 10.65 4.94
C GLY A 122 3.25 10.66 4.89
N ARG A 123 2.73 10.64 3.67
CA ARG A 123 1.33 10.34 3.38
C ARG A 123 1.29 9.25 2.34
N PHE A 124 0.34 8.34 2.46
CA PHE A 124 0.11 7.29 1.48
C PHE A 124 -1.39 7.00 1.37
N SER A 125 -1.78 6.42 0.23
CA SER A 125 -3.17 6.03 -0.04
C SER A 125 -3.27 4.52 -0.07
N VAL A 126 -4.29 3.99 0.59
CA VAL A 126 -4.66 2.59 0.54
C VAL A 126 -5.97 2.49 -0.25
N PRO A 127 -6.02 1.77 -1.38
CA PRO A 127 -7.18 1.80 -2.28
C PRO A 127 -8.38 0.96 -1.81
N SER A 128 -8.21 0.17 -0.74
CA SER A 128 -9.24 -0.65 -0.10
C SER A 128 -8.73 -1.08 1.28
N ASP A 129 -9.59 -1.51 2.18
CA ASP A 129 -9.16 -2.06 3.47
C ASP A 129 -8.07 -3.14 3.26
N SER A 130 -6.87 -2.91 3.80
CA SER A 130 -5.68 -3.69 3.45
C SER A 130 -4.75 -3.90 4.64
N TRP A 131 -3.97 -4.98 4.57
CA TRP A 131 -2.79 -5.16 5.40
C TRP A 131 -1.63 -4.32 4.88
N VAL A 132 -1.04 -3.52 5.75
CA VAL A 132 0.10 -2.65 5.45
C VAL A 132 1.25 -3.02 6.38
N ARG A 133 2.41 -3.31 5.80
CA ARG A 133 3.64 -3.67 6.51
C ARG A 133 4.56 -2.47 6.60
N PHE A 134 5.11 -2.27 7.79
CA PHE A 134 6.04 -1.20 8.11
C PHE A 134 7.39 -1.82 8.45
N ASP A 135 8.37 -1.54 7.61
CA ASP A 135 9.72 -2.09 7.71
C ASP A 135 10.67 -1.00 8.20
N LEU A 136 11.35 -1.26 9.31
CA LEU A 136 12.33 -0.39 9.93
C LEU A 136 13.69 -1.08 9.87
N THR A 137 14.68 -0.41 9.29
CA THR A 137 16.07 -0.84 9.42
C THR A 137 16.88 0.33 9.92
N HIS A 138 17.77 0.06 10.87
CA HIS A 138 18.74 1.04 11.31
C HIS A 138 20.13 0.45 11.42
N CYS A 139 21.14 1.29 11.22
CA CYS A 139 22.54 0.93 11.40
C CYS A 139 23.20 2.02 12.23
N LEU A 140 23.38 1.73 13.52
CA LEU A 140 23.67 2.74 14.55
C LEU A 140 24.81 2.33 15.46
N SER A 141 25.49 3.31 16.07
CA SER A 141 26.38 3.09 17.22
C SER A 141 26.14 4.14 18.31
N ALA A 142 26.44 3.80 19.55
CA ALA A 142 26.44 4.77 20.65
C ALA A 142 27.65 5.72 20.50
N ILE A 143 27.49 6.99 20.88
CA ILE A 143 28.60 7.94 21.02
C ILE A 143 28.72 8.36 22.48
N GLN A 144 29.95 8.40 23.00
CA GLN A 144 30.25 8.77 24.38
C GLN A 144 31.26 9.89 24.43
N SER A 145 31.15 10.71 25.48
CA SER A 145 32.08 11.80 25.78
C SER A 145 33.36 11.30 26.46
N SER A 146 33.33 10.13 27.12
CA SER A 146 34.48 9.55 27.82
C SER A 146 34.54 8.00 27.74
N ASN A 147 35.72 7.42 28.00
CA ASN A 147 35.93 5.97 27.97
C ASN A 147 35.36 5.20 29.17
N SER A 148 34.97 5.90 30.25
CA SER A 148 34.42 5.33 31.49
C SER A 148 32.89 5.23 31.50
N ASP A 149 32.21 5.81 30.52
CA ASP A 149 30.75 5.81 30.44
C ASP A 149 30.20 4.44 30.01
N GLN A 150 28.92 4.18 30.30
CA GLN A 150 28.24 2.93 29.92
C GLN A 150 28.50 2.64 28.44
N PRO A 151 29.09 1.50 28.04
CA PRO A 151 29.52 1.23 26.65
C PRO A 151 28.37 1.06 25.64
N SER A 152 27.13 1.25 26.07
CA SER A 152 25.90 1.07 25.29
C SER A 152 24.89 2.21 25.49
N ALA A 153 24.08 2.45 24.48
CA ALA A 153 22.88 3.28 24.53
C ALA A 153 21.66 2.46 24.10
N ALA A 154 20.46 2.85 24.56
CA ALA A 154 19.21 2.29 24.04
C ALA A 154 18.54 3.34 23.14
N ILE A 155 18.35 2.98 21.88
CA ILE A 155 17.68 3.82 20.88
C ILE A 155 16.31 3.23 20.62
N ARG A 156 15.29 4.08 20.68
CA ARG A 156 13.89 3.70 20.48
C ARG A 156 13.37 4.37 19.22
N TRP A 157 12.71 3.58 18.39
CA TRP A 157 11.80 4.04 17.36
C TRP A 157 10.41 4.19 17.93
N ARG A 158 9.72 5.24 17.52
CA ARG A 158 8.26 5.35 17.67
C ARG A 158 7.65 5.65 16.32
N VAL A 159 6.65 4.86 15.93
CA VAL A 159 5.92 4.99 14.67
C VAL A 159 4.51 5.38 15.00
N TYR A 160 4.06 6.47 14.39
CA TYR A 160 2.71 6.98 14.53
C TYR A 160 1.99 6.89 13.19
N ILE A 161 0.78 6.37 13.21
CA ILE A 161 -0.13 6.28 12.07
C ILE A 161 -1.36 7.11 12.43
N ASP A 162 -1.72 8.07 11.58
CA ASP A 162 -2.86 8.97 11.81
C ASP A 162 -2.84 9.65 13.20
N ASP A 163 -1.63 10.04 13.63
CA ASP A 163 -1.30 10.62 14.95
C ASP A 163 -1.42 9.68 16.16
N ALA A 164 -1.84 8.43 15.98
CA ALA A 164 -1.82 7.41 17.04
C ALA A 164 -0.47 6.69 17.08
N LEU A 165 0.09 6.50 18.29
CA LEU A 165 1.30 5.70 18.47
C LEU A 165 0.95 4.23 18.22
N GLU A 166 1.53 3.66 17.18
CA GLU A 166 1.27 2.28 16.77
C GLU A 166 2.36 1.32 17.26
N LEU A 167 3.62 1.72 17.15
CA LEU A 167 4.75 0.90 17.57
C LEU A 167 5.78 1.73 18.33
N ALA A 168 6.27 1.16 19.44
CA ALA A 168 7.54 1.53 20.04
C ALA A 168 8.51 0.33 20.00
N PHE A 169 9.68 0.50 19.40
CA PHE A 169 10.69 -0.55 19.29
C PHE A 169 12.03 -0.04 19.79
N THR A 170 12.60 -0.73 20.77
CA THR A 170 13.88 -0.32 21.39
C THR A 170 14.96 -1.35 21.08
N THR A 171 16.14 -0.85 20.68
CA THR A 171 17.35 -1.66 20.55
C THR A 171 18.49 -1.06 21.35
N ARG A 172 19.32 -1.90 21.94
CA ARG A 172 20.62 -1.46 22.47
C ARG A 172 21.65 -1.41 21.34
N VAL A 173 22.47 -0.36 21.36
CA VAL A 173 23.61 -0.16 20.48
C VAL A 173 24.85 0.09 21.32
N THR A 174 26.02 -0.38 20.88
CA THR A 174 27.29 -0.21 21.58
C THR A 174 28.17 0.81 20.87
N ARG A 175 29.25 1.25 21.54
CA ARG A 175 30.28 2.08 20.90
C ARG A 175 31.29 1.28 20.07
N ALA A 176 31.38 -0.04 20.30
CA ALA A 176 32.47 -0.86 19.77
C ALA A 176 32.38 -1.06 18.24
N ALA A 177 31.16 -1.23 17.74
CA ALA A 177 30.90 -1.37 16.31
C ALA A 177 29.47 -0.88 15.97
N PRO A 178 29.25 -0.37 14.76
CA PRO A 178 27.90 -0.12 14.24
C PRO A 178 27.08 -1.42 14.22
N GLN A 179 25.83 -1.33 14.67
CA GLN A 179 24.91 -2.46 14.74
C GLN A 179 23.71 -2.22 13.83
N THR A 180 23.44 -3.19 12.96
CA THR A 180 22.26 -3.20 12.11
C THR A 180 21.15 -4.00 12.77
N ASN A 181 19.98 -3.41 12.92
CA ASN A 181 18.78 -4.14 13.33
C ASN A 181 17.65 -3.89 12.34
N PHE A 182 16.78 -4.88 12.24
CA PHE A 182 15.57 -4.86 11.43
C PHE A 182 14.36 -5.17 12.31
N MET A 183 13.28 -4.45 12.10
CA MET A 183 11.97 -4.70 12.71
C MET A 183 10.91 -4.53 11.64
N SER A 184 9.92 -5.40 11.66
CA SER A 184 8.76 -5.34 10.77
C SER A 184 7.50 -5.60 11.57
N PHE A 185 6.45 -4.83 11.30
CA PHE A 185 5.13 -5.07 11.85
C PHE A 185 4.06 -4.79 10.78
N THR A 186 2.87 -5.33 10.97
CA THR A 186 1.78 -5.22 10.01
C THR A 186 0.52 -4.75 10.72
N VAL A 187 -0.19 -3.83 10.09
CA VAL A 187 -1.43 -3.21 10.60
C VAL A 187 -2.51 -3.32 9.54
N GLN A 188 -3.74 -3.57 9.95
CA GLN A 188 -4.89 -3.46 9.07
C GLN A 188 -5.31 -1.99 8.99
N MET A 189 -5.38 -1.45 7.77
CA MET A 189 -5.72 -0.06 7.51
C MET A 189 -6.96 0.01 6.63
N SER A 190 -7.83 0.99 6.91
CA SER A 190 -9.01 1.23 6.08
C SER A 190 -8.64 1.80 4.71
N GLU A 191 -9.57 1.77 3.76
CA GLU A 191 -9.46 2.56 2.53
C GLU A 191 -9.26 4.05 2.85
N GLY A 192 -8.37 4.70 2.12
CA GLY A 192 -8.20 6.15 2.15
C GLY A 192 -6.76 6.61 2.29
N VAL A 193 -6.61 7.90 2.60
CA VAL A 193 -5.31 8.56 2.75
C VAL A 193 -4.92 8.57 4.23
N HIS A 194 -3.77 8.00 4.51
CA HIS A 194 -3.18 7.94 5.84
C HIS A 194 -1.92 8.77 5.93
N LYS A 195 -1.59 9.18 7.15
CA LYS A 195 -0.32 9.83 7.46
C LYS A 195 0.51 8.95 8.37
N VAL A 196 1.82 9.00 8.18
CA VAL A 196 2.80 8.36 9.06
C VAL A 196 3.82 9.38 9.49
N HIS A 197 4.23 9.32 10.74
CA HIS A 197 5.45 9.97 11.19
C HIS A 197 6.21 9.05 12.13
N TYR A 198 7.53 9.13 12.08
CA TYR A 198 8.39 8.24 12.84
C TYR A 198 9.55 9.03 13.42
N ILE A 199 9.83 8.73 14.67
CA ILE A 199 10.79 9.46 15.48
C ILE A 199 11.75 8.47 16.13
N GLN A 200 12.94 8.96 16.44
CA GLN A 200 13.92 8.27 17.26
C GLN A 200 14.24 9.06 18.51
N ASP A 201 14.37 8.36 19.63
CA ASP A 201 14.89 8.92 20.85
C ASP A 201 15.84 7.97 21.57
N GLN A 202 16.82 8.55 22.25
CA GLN A 202 17.73 7.81 23.11
C GLN A 202 17.17 7.77 24.53
N ILE A 203 16.95 6.57 25.06
CA ILE A 203 16.29 6.37 26.37
C ILE A 203 17.28 5.89 27.45
N GLU A 204 18.47 5.44 27.06
CA GLU A 204 19.58 5.11 27.97
C GLU A 204 20.93 5.54 27.37
N GLY A 205 21.95 5.72 28.23
CA GLY A 205 23.30 6.12 27.79
C GLY A 205 23.42 7.59 27.39
N VAL A 206 22.59 8.47 27.97
CA VAL A 206 22.40 9.88 27.56
C VAL A 206 23.56 10.83 27.94
N SER A 207 24.65 10.33 28.54
CA SER A 207 25.80 11.14 28.99
C SER A 207 26.74 11.61 27.86
N GLY A 208 26.46 11.22 26.61
CA GLY A 208 27.25 11.54 25.43
C GLY A 208 26.56 12.47 24.43
N PRO A 209 27.20 12.76 23.27
CA PRO A 209 26.64 13.60 22.23
C PRO A 209 25.49 12.95 21.44
N GLY A 210 25.07 11.73 21.81
CA GLY A 210 23.94 11.02 21.22
C GLY A 210 24.35 9.70 20.57
N TRP A 211 23.78 9.40 19.40
CA TRP A 211 24.08 8.20 18.62
C TRP A 211 24.47 8.55 17.19
N MET A 212 25.18 7.65 16.51
CA MET A 212 25.63 7.86 15.13
C MET A 212 24.86 6.96 14.17
N HIS A 213 24.44 7.54 13.04
CA HIS A 213 23.90 6.83 11.88
C HIS A 213 25.03 6.44 10.93
N HIS A 214 24.99 5.20 10.42
CA HIS A 214 26.02 4.63 9.53
C HIS A 214 25.43 4.19 8.18
N LYS A 215 26.00 4.64 7.07
CA LYS A 215 25.61 4.35 5.67
C LYS A 215 26.81 4.41 4.71
N GLY A 216 26.91 3.43 3.81
CA GLY A 216 27.68 3.54 2.55
C GLY A 216 29.19 3.73 2.67
N THR A 217 29.81 3.32 3.78
CA THR A 217 31.27 3.34 3.96
C THR A 217 31.93 2.14 3.25
N ASN A 218 33.27 2.01 3.33
CA ASN A 218 34.00 0.81 2.86
C ASN A 218 33.52 -0.51 3.48
N GLN A 219 32.70 -0.44 4.54
CA GLN A 219 32.07 -1.59 5.20
C GLN A 219 30.67 -1.91 4.65
N GLY A 220 30.11 -1.09 3.75
CA GLY A 220 28.83 -1.36 3.09
C GLY A 220 27.60 -1.22 4.00
N TYR A 221 27.65 -0.37 5.04
CA TYR A 221 26.53 -0.25 5.98
C TYR A 221 25.21 0.15 5.28
N PRO A 222 24.09 -0.52 5.61
CA PRO A 222 22.82 -0.37 4.88
C PRO A 222 22.09 0.95 5.14
N GLY A 223 22.53 1.75 6.13
CA GLY A 223 21.86 2.98 6.48
C GLY A 223 20.64 2.78 7.38
N ASN A 224 19.88 3.86 7.48
CA ASN A 224 18.62 3.90 8.22
C ASN A 224 17.49 4.07 7.21
N ARG A 225 16.50 3.21 7.25
CA ARG A 225 15.34 3.25 6.35
C ARG A 225 14.04 2.94 7.09
N PHE A 226 13.00 3.57 6.60
CA PHE A 226 11.61 3.31 6.97
C PHE A 226 10.81 3.16 5.69
N GLU A 227 10.15 2.02 5.53
CA GLU A 227 9.42 1.68 4.32
C GLU A 227 8.03 1.18 4.68
N VAL A 228 7.05 1.58 3.88
CA VAL A 228 5.65 1.17 4.04
C VAL A 228 5.28 0.38 2.80
N TRP A 229 4.79 -0.83 2.99
CA TRP A 229 4.47 -1.77 1.92
C TRP A 229 3.01 -2.18 2.03
N HIS A 230 2.28 -2.07 0.92
CA HIS A 230 0.99 -2.76 0.81
C HIS A 230 1.25 -4.26 0.77
N VAL A 231 0.56 -5.04 1.60
CA VAL A 231 0.75 -6.50 1.66
C VAL A 231 -0.35 -7.22 0.90
N GLY A 232 -1.54 -6.63 0.88
CA GLY A 232 -2.72 -7.19 0.24
C GLY A 232 -3.99 -6.71 0.91
N VAL A 233 -5.12 -6.93 0.25
CA VAL A 233 -6.46 -6.61 0.77
C VAL A 233 -6.74 -7.40 2.05
N ALA A 234 -7.27 -6.74 3.08
CA ALA A 234 -7.67 -7.37 4.34
C ALA A 234 -9.04 -8.04 4.16
N GLN A 235 -9.27 -9.17 4.83
CA GLN A 235 -10.53 -9.94 4.76
C GLN A 235 -11.39 -9.69 5.98
#